data_AF-A0A7S4FFX0-F1
#
_entry.id   AF-A0A7S4FFX0-F1
#
_cell.length_a   1.000
_cell.length_b   1.000
_cell.length_c   1.000
_cell.angle_alpha   90.00
_cell.angle_beta   90.00
_cell.angle_gamma   90.00
#
_symmetry.space_group_name_H-M   'P 1'
#
loop_
_entity.id
_entity.type
_entity.pdbx_description
1 polymer ?
#
loop_
_entity_poly.entity_id
_entity_poly.type
_entity_poly.pdbx_seq_one_letter_code
_entity_poly.pdbx_strand_id
1 'polypeptide(L)'
;ARQHILRGMRIATGRIDDVVRLVRGSADAGGAKAGLCLPEDQTDPSTGVRGFGLSATQADAVLALQLSRLTALAQDKVEEEYEKVTATIKSLEGLLGSDEQIYGYIEEEVVALR
;
A
#
# COMPACT_ATOMS: atom_id res chain seq x y z
N ALA A 1 1.70 -7.94 -4.88
CA ALA A 1 1.64 -6.64 -5.61
C ALA A 1 0.53 -5.71 -5.09
N ARG A 2 -0.74 -6.14 -4.99
CA ARG A 2 -1.87 -5.30 -4.54
C ARG A 2 -1.70 -4.73 -3.12
N GLN A 3 -1.36 -5.58 -2.15
CA GLN A 3 -1.12 -5.19 -0.75
C GLN A 3 -0.05 -4.08 -0.62
N HIS A 4 1.00 -4.17 -1.43
CA HIS A 4 2.10 -3.22 -1.43
C HIS A 4 1.63 -1.82 -1.85
N ILE A 5 0.81 -1.70 -2.90
CA ILE A 5 0.25 -0.41 -3.32
C ILE A 5 -0.72 0.15 -2.27
N LEU A 6 -1.61 -0.71 -1.74
CA LEU A 6 -2.56 -0.31 -0.69
C LEU A 6 -1.83 0.23 0.56
N ARG A 7 -0.74 -0.41 0.98
CA ARG A 7 0.11 0.09 2.07
C ARG A 7 0.63 1.50 1.80
N GLY A 8 1.13 1.75 0.58
CA GLY A 8 1.63 3.08 0.21
C GLY A 8 0.54 4.15 0.20
N MET A 9 -0.64 3.81 -0.32
CA MET A 9 -1.80 4.71 -0.30
C MET A 9 -2.21 5.06 1.14
N ARG A 10 -2.27 4.08 2.05
CA ARG A 10 -2.60 4.30 3.47
C ARG A 10 -1.63 5.28 4.15
N ILE A 11 -0.32 5.07 3.96
CA ILE A 11 0.72 5.95 4.51
C ILE A 11 0.56 7.38 3.97
N ALA A 12 0.37 7.51 2.66
CA ALA A 12 0.21 8.82 2.02
C ALA A 12 -1.06 9.55 2.48
N THR A 13 -2.20 8.84 2.58
CA THR A 13 -3.45 9.46 3.01
C THR A 13 -3.43 9.86 4.49
N GLY A 14 -2.70 9.13 5.34
CA GLY A 14 -2.55 9.49 6.76
C GLY A 14 -1.75 10.77 7.01
N ARG A 15 -0.96 11.21 6.02
CA ARG A 15 -0.16 12.45 6.05
C ARG A 15 -0.37 13.27 4.78
N ILE A 16 -1.61 13.42 4.34
CA ILE A 16 -1.92 14.01 3.03
C ILE A 16 -1.44 15.46 2.90
N ASP A 17 -1.48 16.26 3.97
CA ASP A 17 -1.01 17.64 3.95
C ASP A 17 0.50 17.73 3.66
N ASP A 18 1.28 16.79 4.21
CA ASP A 18 2.70 16.66 3.93
C ASP A 18 2.95 16.25 2.48
N VAL A 19 2.16 15.33 1.94
CA VAL A 19 2.23 14.92 0.53
C VAL A 19 1.94 16.11 -0.37
N VAL A 20 0.88 16.88 -0.09
CA VAL A 20 0.53 18.07 -0.87
C VAL A 20 1.62 19.13 -0.80
N ARG A 21 2.19 19.37 0.39
CA ARG A 21 3.33 20.30 0.55
C ARG A 21 4.54 19.85 -0.25
N LEU A 22 4.88 18.56 -0.19
CA LEU A 22 6.02 17.99 -0.92
C LEU A 22 5.82 18.11 -2.43
N VAL A 23 4.66 17.71 -2.94
CA VAL A 23 4.33 17.79 -4.38
C VAL A 23 4.33 19.24 -4.86
N ARG A 24 3.75 20.17 -4.09
CA ARG A 24 3.72 21.60 -4.46
C ARG A 24 5.09 22.29 -4.37
N GLY A 25 5.98 21.80 -3.51
CA GLY A 25 7.35 22.31 -3.37
C GLY A 25 8.33 21.71 -4.38
N SER A 26 7.94 20.64 -5.08
CA SER A 26 8.77 19.98 -6.08
C SER A 26 8.70 20.69 -7.44
N ALA A 27 9.83 20.74 -8.14
CA ALA A 27 9.91 21.38 -9.47
C ALA A 27 9.15 20.58 -10.56
N ASP A 28 9.14 19.26 -10.44
CA ASP A 28 8.48 18.34 -11.37
C ASP A 28 8.00 17.07 -10.66
N ALA A 29 7.35 16.18 -11.42
CA ALA A 29 6.88 14.89 -10.92
C ALA A 29 8.03 13.95 -10.49
N GLY A 30 9.23 14.09 -11.07
CA GLY A 30 10.40 13.31 -10.70
C GLY A 30 10.93 13.68 -9.32
N GLY A 31 11.02 14.98 -9.03
CA GLY A 31 11.37 15.52 -7.71
C GLY A 31 10.36 15.13 -6.65
N ALA A 32 9.06 15.22 -6.95
CA ALA A 32 8.01 14.79 -6.04
C ALA A 32 8.11 13.28 -5.73
N LYS A 33 8.37 12.45 -6.76
CA LYS A 33 8.59 11.01 -6.58
C LYS A 33 9.81 10.73 -5.71
N ALA A 34 10.92 11.41 -5.96
CA ALA A 34 12.14 11.25 -5.16
C ALA A 34 11.89 11.60 -3.68
N GLY A 35 11.18 12.70 -3.41
CA GLY A 35 10.79 13.10 -2.06
C GLY A 35 9.88 12.10 -1.36
N LEU A 36 8.90 11.51 -2.08
CA LEU A 36 8.06 10.44 -1.55
C LEU A 36 8.84 9.15 -1.25
N CYS A 37 9.92 8.89 -2.00
CA CYS A 37 10.77 7.72 -1.78
C CYS A 37 11.82 7.92 -0.67
N LEU A 38 11.96 9.14 -0.13
CA LEU A 38 12.91 9.38 0.96
C LEU A 38 12.57 8.50 2.17
N PRO A 39 13.59 7.92 2.83
CA PRO A 39 13.40 7.17 4.08
C PRO A 39 12.67 7.98 5.16
N GLU A 40 11.88 7.31 6.01
CA GLU A 40 11.06 7.97 7.05
C GLU A 40 11.89 8.74 8.09
N ASP A 41 13.15 8.35 8.29
CA ASP A 41 14.12 9.00 9.18
C ASP A 41 14.75 10.26 8.56
N GLN A 42 14.59 10.46 7.25
CA GLN A 42 15.13 11.61 6.54
C GLN A 42 14.05 12.66 6.29
N THR A 43 14.49 13.92 6.22
CA THR A 43 13.62 15.05 5.88
C THR A 43 14.06 15.61 4.54
N ASP A 44 13.11 15.86 3.66
CA ASP A 44 13.36 16.51 2.38
C ASP A 44 13.94 17.93 2.65
N PRO A 45 15.17 18.22 2.22
CA PRO A 45 15.83 19.49 2.51
C PRO A 45 15.18 20.68 1.78
N SER A 46 14.38 20.44 0.73
CA SER A 46 13.71 21.48 -0.04
C SER A 46 12.34 21.85 0.54
N THR A 47 11.61 20.88 1.10
CA THR A 47 10.23 21.09 1.58
C THR A 47 10.08 21.00 3.10
N GLY A 48 11.09 20.49 3.81
CA GLY A 48 11.04 20.25 5.26
C GLY A 48 10.11 19.10 5.66
N VAL A 49 9.67 18.28 4.70
CA VAL A 49 8.74 17.18 4.92
C VAL A 49 9.52 15.89 5.23
N ARG A 50 9.14 15.18 6.30
CA ARG A 50 9.70 13.85 6.59
C ARG A 50 9.36 12.88 5.47
N GLY A 51 10.31 12.05 5.08
CA GLY A 51 10.14 11.01 4.07
C GLY A 51 9.01 10.04 4.40
N PHE A 52 8.59 9.30 3.38
CA PHE A 52 7.48 8.35 3.46
C PHE A 52 7.94 6.89 3.30
N GLY A 53 9.22 6.65 3.00
CA GLY A 53 9.79 5.33 2.80
C GLY A 53 9.11 4.54 1.68
N LEU A 54 8.48 5.22 0.72
CA LEU A 54 7.72 4.57 -0.34
C LEU A 54 8.66 4.02 -1.40
N SER A 55 8.32 2.86 -1.94
CA SER A 55 8.93 2.37 -3.17
C SER A 55 8.53 3.24 -4.37
N ALA A 56 9.29 3.12 -5.46
CA ALA A 56 8.99 3.84 -6.71
C ALA A 56 7.56 3.60 -7.22
N THR A 57 7.05 2.36 -7.15
CA THR A 57 5.70 2.03 -7.62
C THR A 57 4.61 2.54 -6.69
N GLN A 58 4.86 2.61 -5.38
CA GLN A 58 3.94 3.25 -4.43
C GLN A 58 3.91 4.76 -4.64
N ALA A 59 5.07 5.39 -4.83
CA ALA A 59 5.15 6.82 -5.10
C ALA A 59 4.40 7.19 -6.39
N ASP A 60 4.53 6.40 -7.47
CA ASP A 60 3.74 6.58 -8.69
C ASP A 60 2.23 6.48 -8.43
N ALA A 61 1.81 5.50 -7.62
CA ALA A 61 0.41 5.33 -7.25
C ALA A 61 -0.13 6.50 -6.41
N VAL A 62 0.70 7.07 -5.53
CA VAL A 62 0.36 8.24 -4.71
C VAL A 62 0.21 9.49 -5.58
N LEU A 63 1.12 9.71 -6.54
CA LEU A 63 1.02 10.83 -7.47
C LEU A 63 -0.20 10.73 -8.40
N ALA A 64 -0.68 9.52 -8.67
CA ALA A 64 -1.89 9.26 -9.46
C ALA A 64 -3.20 9.37 -8.66
N LEU A 65 -3.16 9.71 -7.36
CA LEU A 65 -4.35 9.84 -6.54
C LEU A 65 -5.26 10.97 -7.01
N GLN A 66 -6.56 10.71 -6.97
CA GLN A 66 -7.61 11.71 -7.17
C GLN A 66 -8.12 12.21 -5.82
N LEU A 67 -8.51 13.49 -5.73
CA LEU A 67 -9.05 14.09 -4.49
C LEU A 67 -10.24 13.32 -3.91
N SER A 68 -11.04 12.66 -4.74
CA SER A 68 -12.16 11.79 -4.32
C SER A 68 -11.73 10.63 -3.40
N ARG A 69 -10.49 10.16 -3.53
CA ARG A 69 -9.91 9.09 -2.71
C ARG A 69 -9.57 9.52 -1.29
N LEU A 70 -9.63 10.81 -0.98
CA LEU A 70 -9.36 11.38 0.34
C LEU A 70 -10.59 11.39 1.26
N THR A 71 -11.77 11.06 0.73
CA THR A 71 -12.98 10.96 1.55
C THR A 71 -12.84 9.83 2.58
N ALA A 72 -13.42 10.00 3.77
CA ALA A 72 -13.37 8.98 4.83
C ALA A 72 -13.84 7.61 4.31
N LEU A 73 -14.97 7.57 3.58
CA LEU A 73 -15.49 6.35 2.98
C LEU A 73 -14.53 5.67 2.00
N ALA A 74 -13.74 6.45 1.24
CA ALA A 74 -12.75 5.87 0.33
C ALA A 74 -11.54 5.32 1.08
N GLN A 75 -11.13 5.97 2.18
CA GLN A 75 -10.06 5.49 3.06
C GLN A 75 -10.47 4.20 3.78
N ASP A 76 -11.69 4.14 4.32
CA ASP A 76 -12.24 2.94 4.95
C ASP A 76 -12.25 1.76 3.98
N LYS A 77 -12.67 1.98 2.73
CA LYS A 77 -12.63 0.93 1.70
C LYS A 77 -11.22 0.45 1.38
N VAL A 78 -10.23 1.35 1.37
CA VAL A 78 -8.82 0.98 1.16
C VAL A 78 -8.30 0.17 2.34
N GLU A 79 -8.69 0.52 3.56
CA GLU A 79 -8.37 -0.24 4.77
C GLU A 79 -8.98 -1.65 4.71
N GLU A 80 -10.28 -1.76 4.45
CA GLU A 80 -10.96 -3.04 4.32
C GLU A 80 -10.33 -3.92 3.22
N GLU A 81 -9.98 -3.33 2.07
CA GLU A 81 -9.31 -4.05 0.99
C GLU A 81 -7.94 -4.55 1.43
N TYR A 82 -7.18 -3.71 2.15
CA TYR A 82 -5.87 -4.08 2.69
C TYR A 82 -5.96 -5.23 3.69
N GLU A 83 -6.92 -5.18 4.62
CA GLU A 83 -7.16 -6.23 5.61
C GLU A 83 -7.54 -7.55 4.94
N LYS A 84 -8.48 -7.51 3.98
CA LYS A 84 -8.88 -8.70 3.21
C LYS A 84 -7.70 -9.34 2.50
N VAL A 85 -6.91 -8.55 1.76
CA VAL A 85 -5.73 -9.06 1.05
C VAL A 85 -4.70 -9.64 2.03
N THR A 86 -4.48 -8.97 3.17
CA THR A 86 -3.54 -9.45 4.19
C THR A 86 -4.02 -10.75 4.84
N ALA A 87 -5.31 -10.88 5.11
CA ALA A 87 -5.91 -12.11 5.62
C ALA A 87 -5.77 -13.26 4.62
N THR A 88 -6.02 -13.01 3.32
CA THR A 88 -5.80 -14.01 2.27
C THR A 88 -4.34 -14.44 2.20
N ILE A 89 -3.39 -13.50 2.24
CA ILE A 89 -1.95 -13.83 2.24
C ILE A 89 -1.61 -14.72 3.43
N LYS A 90 -2.04 -14.35 4.64
CA LYS A 90 -1.80 -15.15 5.84
C LYS A 90 -2.39 -16.55 5.74
N SER A 91 -3.60 -16.68 5.18
CA SER A 91 -4.24 -17.98 4.95
C SER A 91 -3.44 -18.84 3.97
N LEU A 92 -2.97 -18.25 2.87
CA LEU A 92 -2.17 -18.94 1.85
C LEU A 92 -0.78 -19.32 2.38
N GLU A 93 -0.13 -18.44 3.15
CA GLU A 93 1.14 -18.73 3.82
C GLU A 93 1.00 -19.85 4.86
N GLY A 94 -0.11 -19.87 5.60
CA GLY A 94 -0.44 -20.98 6.50
C GLY A 94 -0.56 -22.30 5.74
N LEU A 95 -1.38 -22.31 4.68
CA LEU A 95 -1.55 -23.48 3.81
C LEU A 95 -0.21 -23.97 3.24
N LEU A 96 0.61 -23.07 2.67
CA LEU A 96 1.93 -23.42 2.12
C LEU A 96 2.94 -23.88 3.17
N GLY A 97 2.73 -23.55 4.45
CA GLY A 97 3.62 -23.92 5.55
C GLY A 97 3.40 -25.32 6.10
N SER A 98 2.36 -26.04 5.65
CA SER A 98 2.02 -27.37 6.14
C SER A 98 1.54 -28.28 5.02
N ASP A 99 2.35 -29.30 4.68
CA ASP A 99 1.97 -30.34 3.72
C ASP A 99 0.63 -31.01 4.10
N GLU A 100 0.37 -31.19 5.40
CA GLU A 100 -0.88 -31.75 5.94
C GLU A 100 -2.10 -30.87 5.62
N GLN A 101 -1.96 -29.55 5.73
CA GLN A 101 -3.03 -28.61 5.34
C GLN A 101 -3.25 -28.61 3.82
N ILE A 102 -2.20 -28.76 3.03
CA ILE A 102 -2.29 -28.86 1.57
C ILE A 102 -3.08 -30.12 1.18
N TYR A 103 -2.72 -31.27 1.74
CA TYR A 103 -3.42 -32.53 1.44
C TYR A 103 -4.88 -32.48 1.90
N GLY A 104 -5.17 -31.93 3.08
CA GLY A 104 -6.54 -31.74 3.55
C GLY A 104 -7.36 -30.82 2.62
N TYR A 105 -6.77 -29.71 2.15
CA TYR A 105 -7.44 -28.81 1.20
C TYR A 105 -7.72 -29.49 -0.15
N ILE A 106 -6.79 -30.33 -0.63
CA ILE A 106 -7.00 -31.13 -1.86
C ILE A 106 -8.15 -32.13 -1.66
N GLU A 107 -8.21 -32.82 -0.52
CA GLU A 107 -9.31 -33.75 -0.22
C GLU A 107 -10.67 -33.03 -0.18
N GLU A 108 -10.76 -31.86 0.46
CA GLU A 108 -11.98 -31.05 0.50
C GLU A 108 -12.45 -30.64 -0.90
N GLU A 109 -11.55 -30.12 -1.75
CA GLU A 109 -11.85 -29.73 -3.13
C GLU A 109 -12.30 -30.94 -3.98
N VAL A 110 -11.67 -32.11 -3.80
CA VAL A 110 -12.05 -33.35 -4.53
C VAL A 110 -13.44 -33.85 -4.10
N VAL A 111 -13.77 -33.76 -2.81
CA VAL A 111 -15.10 -34.14 -2.29
C VAL A 111 -16.17 -33.18 -2.79
N ALA A 112 -15.89 -31.88 -2.85
CA ALA A 112 -16.83 -30.87 -3.33
C ALA A 112 -17.19 -31.01 -4.83
N LEU A 113 -16.31 -31.61 -5.63
CA LEU A 113 -16.52 -31.88 -7.05
C LEU A 113 -17.31 -33.18 -7.34
N ARG A 114 -17.60 -33.97 -6.32
CA ARG A 114 -18.30 -35.26 -6.41
C ARG A 114 -19.82 -35.10 -6.23
#